data_AF-A0A101JJ91-F1
#
_entry.id   AF-A0A101JJ91-F1
#
_cell.length_a   1.000
_cell.length_b   1.000
_cell.length_c   1.000
_cell.angle_alpha   90.00
_cell.angle_beta   90.00
_cell.angle_gamma   90.00
#
_symmetry.space_group_name_H-M   'P 1'
#
loop_
_entity.id
_entity.type
_entity.pdbx_description
1 polymer ?
#
loop_
_entity_poly.entity_id
_entity_poly.type
_entity_poly.pdbx_seq_one_letter_code
_entity_poly.pdbx_strand_id
1 'polypeptide(L)'
;MNGLALLLFGLPGVIEPAVVAFAATGFPEVADASPFGREGTVIVGVVAAVAAAVGAIVAWRGVSGPFRAATAILLGIVAALVALMAFAFLVSGTVVFVLGVLMIHTAIAVCVIGREVLRPVPARGGH
;
A
#
# COMPACT_ATOMS: atom_id res chain seq x y z
N MET A 1 3.68 16.45 5.79
CA MET A 1 5.07 16.13 5.45
C MET A 1 5.46 16.98 4.24
N ASN A 2 6.73 17.37 4.07
CA ASN A 2 7.15 17.94 2.78
C ASN A 2 7.04 16.84 1.69
N GLY A 3 6.83 17.24 0.43
CA GLY A 3 6.55 16.29 -0.66
C GLY A 3 7.62 15.20 -0.83
N LEU A 4 8.89 15.55 -0.60
CA LEU A 4 9.99 14.58 -0.65
C LEU A 4 9.91 13.52 0.47
N ALA A 5 9.62 13.91 1.72
CA ALA A 5 9.48 12.93 2.80
C ALA A 5 8.28 12.01 2.58
N LEU A 6 7.20 12.51 1.95
CA LEU A 6 6.06 11.67 1.58
C LEU A 6 6.45 10.60 0.56
N LEU A 7 7.24 10.97 -0.47
CA LEU A 7 7.70 10.03 -1.48
C LEU A 7 8.67 8.99 -0.89
N LEU A 8 9.61 9.43 -0.05
CA LEU A 8 10.55 8.53 0.64
C LEU A 8 9.84 7.59 1.62
N PHE A 9 8.80 8.06 2.30
CA PHE A 9 8.01 7.24 3.22
C PHE A 9 6.99 6.36 2.49
N GLY A 10 6.53 6.75 1.30
CA GLY A 10 5.60 5.98 0.49
C GLY A 10 6.26 4.88 -0.35
N LEU A 11 7.58 4.96 -0.53
CA LEU A 11 8.39 3.98 -1.27
C LEU A 11 8.18 2.53 -0.81
N PRO A 12 8.21 2.21 0.49
CA PRO A 12 7.85 0.89 1.00
C PRO A 12 6.45 0.44 0.58
N GLY A 13 5.47 1.35 0.63
CA GLY A 13 4.10 1.11 0.19
C GLY A 13 3.97 0.72 -1.30
N VAL A 14 4.99 1.00 -2.11
CA VAL A 14 5.05 0.61 -3.52
C VAL A 14 5.91 -0.64 -3.73
N ILE A 15 7.13 -0.66 -3.17
CA ILE A 15 8.12 -1.70 -3.43
C ILE A 15 7.71 -3.01 -2.78
N GLU A 16 7.37 -3.00 -1.51
CA GLU A 16 7.10 -4.21 -0.74
C GLU A 16 5.95 -5.06 -1.30
N PRO A 17 4.77 -4.50 -1.66
CA PRO A 17 3.70 -5.29 -2.24
C PRO A 17 4.04 -5.78 -3.66
N ALA A 18 4.88 -5.06 -4.41
CA ALA A 18 5.41 -5.53 -5.69
C ALA A 18 6.37 -6.72 -5.52
N VAL A 19 7.22 -6.67 -4.48
CA VAL A 19 8.11 -7.80 -4.11
C VAL A 19 7.28 -9.02 -3.73
N VAL A 20 6.19 -8.85 -2.96
CA VAL A 20 5.29 -9.97 -2.61
C VAL A 20 4.56 -10.52 -3.84
N ALA A 21 4.07 -9.66 -4.73
CA ALA A 21 3.47 -10.10 -5.99
C ALA A 21 4.47 -10.93 -6.82
N PHE A 22 5.71 -10.45 -6.94
CA PHE A 22 6.78 -11.19 -7.63
C PHE A 22 7.07 -12.53 -6.92
N ALA A 23 7.21 -12.52 -5.60
CA ALA A 23 7.48 -13.71 -4.82
C ALA A 23 6.39 -14.78 -4.98
N ALA A 24 5.12 -14.39 -5.05
CA ALA A 24 4.01 -15.32 -5.29
C ALA A 24 4.09 -16.05 -6.65
N THR A 25 4.78 -15.48 -7.64
CA THR A 25 4.98 -16.14 -8.94
C THR A 25 6.09 -17.20 -8.91
N GLY A 26 7.14 -16.94 -8.11
CA GLY A 26 8.34 -17.79 -8.04
C GLY A 26 8.35 -18.81 -6.91
N PHE A 27 7.64 -18.55 -5.80
CA PHE A 27 7.69 -19.35 -4.57
C PHE A 27 6.29 -19.85 -4.19
N PRO A 28 5.99 -21.16 -4.38
CA PRO A 28 4.70 -21.74 -4.03
C PRO A 28 4.29 -21.48 -2.58
N GLU A 29 5.25 -21.46 -1.65
CA GLU A 29 5.01 -21.26 -0.21
C GLU A 29 4.34 -19.90 0.08
N VAL A 30 4.63 -18.88 -0.74
CA VAL A 30 4.02 -17.55 -0.64
C VAL A 30 2.58 -17.58 -1.11
N ALA A 31 2.30 -18.32 -2.19
CA ALA A 31 0.96 -18.47 -2.73
C ALA A 31 0.07 -19.30 -1.79
N ASP A 32 0.62 -20.37 -1.21
CA ASP A 32 -0.09 -21.29 -0.31
C ASP A 32 -0.38 -20.63 1.05
N ALA A 33 0.51 -19.77 1.53
CA ALA A 33 0.31 -18.98 2.74
C ALA A 33 -0.69 -17.82 2.58
N SER A 34 -0.98 -17.43 1.33
CA SER A 34 -1.86 -16.29 1.06
C SER A 34 -3.33 -16.70 1.08
N PRO A 35 -4.23 -15.90 1.67
CA PRO A 35 -5.66 -16.18 1.66
C PRO A 35 -6.29 -16.04 0.27
N PHE A 36 -5.54 -15.52 -0.70
CA PHE A 36 -6.01 -15.25 -2.07
C PHE A 36 -5.41 -16.20 -3.12
N GLY A 37 -4.57 -17.16 -2.70
CA GLY A 37 -3.81 -18.01 -3.61
C GLY A 37 -2.84 -17.22 -4.49
N ARG A 38 -2.25 -17.86 -5.49
CA ARG A 38 -1.23 -17.24 -6.36
C ARG A 38 -1.73 -16.01 -7.09
N GLU A 39 -2.77 -16.16 -7.92
CA GLU A 39 -3.27 -15.10 -8.80
C GLU A 39 -3.81 -13.91 -7.99
N GLY A 40 -4.58 -14.19 -6.94
CA GLY A 40 -5.11 -13.14 -6.07
C GLY A 40 -4.00 -12.38 -5.34
N THR A 41 -2.94 -13.06 -4.89
CA THR A 41 -1.77 -12.38 -4.28
C THR A 41 -1.07 -11.45 -5.25
N VAL A 42 -0.86 -11.90 -6.49
CA VAL A 42 -0.26 -11.08 -7.54
C VAL A 42 -1.11 -9.84 -7.81
N ILE A 43 -2.43 -10.02 -7.97
CA ILE A 43 -3.37 -8.92 -8.21
C ILE A 43 -3.34 -7.93 -7.05
N VAL A 44 -3.48 -8.39 -5.81
CA VAL A 44 -3.50 -7.53 -4.63
C VAL A 44 -2.17 -6.77 -4.49
N GLY A 45 -1.03 -7.44 -4.67
CA GLY A 45 0.28 -6.78 -4.57
C GLY A 45 0.50 -5.72 -5.66
N VAL A 46 0.12 -6.00 -6.91
CA VAL A 46 0.21 -5.02 -8.01
C VAL A 46 -0.73 -3.85 -7.77
N VAL A 47 -2.00 -4.11 -7.42
CA VAL A 47 -2.98 -3.07 -7.12
C VAL A 47 -2.51 -2.21 -5.95
N ALA A 48 -1.96 -2.81 -4.90
CA ALA A 48 -1.42 -2.08 -3.76
C ALA A 48 -0.27 -1.16 -4.16
N ALA A 49 0.68 -1.66 -4.94
CA ALA A 49 1.81 -0.88 -5.42
C ALA A 49 1.37 0.33 -6.26
N VAL A 50 0.44 0.11 -7.21
CA VAL A 50 -0.10 1.17 -8.06
C VAL A 50 -0.91 2.18 -7.24
N ALA A 51 -1.80 1.71 -6.35
CA ALA A 51 -2.63 2.57 -5.52
C ALA A 51 -1.77 3.44 -4.60
N ALA A 52 -0.73 2.87 -3.96
CA ALA A 52 0.20 3.61 -3.13
C ALA A 52 0.93 4.71 -3.93
N ALA A 53 1.41 4.40 -5.14
CA ALA A 53 2.06 5.37 -6.02
C ALA A 53 1.11 6.51 -6.42
N VAL A 54 -0.11 6.17 -6.87
CA VAL A 54 -1.15 7.17 -7.21
C VAL A 54 -1.51 8.01 -6.00
N GLY A 55 -1.71 7.39 -4.84
CA GLY A 55 -2.00 8.09 -3.59
C GLY A 55 -0.92 9.09 -3.20
N ALA A 56 0.35 8.68 -3.30
CA ALA A 56 1.48 9.56 -3.02
C ALA A 56 1.53 10.74 -4.00
N ILE A 57 1.27 10.51 -5.30
CA ILE A 57 1.19 11.58 -6.31
C ILE A 57 0.03 12.53 -6.02
N VAL A 58 -1.15 12.01 -5.68
CA VAL A 58 -2.34 12.82 -5.35
C VAL A 58 -2.09 13.71 -4.14
N ALA A 59 -1.53 13.14 -3.08
CA ALA A 59 -1.14 13.88 -1.88
C ALA A 59 -0.06 14.93 -2.18
N TRP A 60 0.95 14.59 -3.00
CA TRP A 60 2.01 15.53 -3.39
C TRP A 60 1.50 16.70 -4.24
N ARG A 61 0.61 16.42 -5.21
CA ARG A 61 0.04 17.42 -6.12
C ARG A 61 -1.02 18.29 -5.45
N GLY A 62 -1.51 17.92 -4.28
CA GLY A 62 -2.57 18.64 -3.57
C GLY A 62 -3.89 18.65 -4.33
N VAL A 63 -4.24 17.55 -5.01
CA VAL A 63 -5.50 17.44 -5.76
C VAL A 63 -6.69 17.59 -4.81
N SER A 64 -7.68 18.38 -5.20
CA SER A 64 -8.89 18.64 -4.43
C SER A 64 -10.13 17.97 -5.05
N GLY A 65 -11.25 17.98 -4.30
CA GLY A 65 -12.54 17.50 -4.81
C GLY A 65 -12.78 15.99 -4.65
N PRO A 66 -13.76 15.43 -5.40
CA PRO A 66 -14.23 14.05 -5.19
C PRO A 66 -13.18 12.98 -5.49
N PHE A 67 -12.27 13.26 -6.43
CA PHE A 67 -11.17 12.34 -6.78
C PHE A 67 -10.30 12.00 -5.56
N ARG A 68 -10.02 13.00 -4.73
CA ARG A 68 -9.25 12.85 -3.49
C ARG A 68 -9.93 11.92 -2.48
N ALA A 69 -11.24 12.04 -2.31
CA ALA A 69 -12.01 11.16 -1.44
C ALA A 69 -12.01 9.71 -1.98
N ALA A 70 -12.20 9.55 -3.29
CA ALA A 70 -12.13 8.24 -3.94
C ALA A 70 -10.75 7.58 -3.76
N THR A 71 -9.65 8.33 -3.93
CA THR A 71 -8.29 7.83 -3.69
C THR A 71 -8.11 7.38 -2.25
N ALA A 72 -8.58 8.15 -1.27
CA ALA A 72 -8.46 7.78 0.15
C ALA A 72 -9.24 6.50 0.50
N ILE A 73 -10.45 6.35 -0.04
CA ILE A 73 -11.28 5.14 0.14
C ILE A 73 -10.57 3.93 -0.47
N LEU A 74 -10.07 4.07 -1.70
CA LEU A 74 -9.33 3.00 -2.38
C LEU A 74 -8.09 2.58 -1.59
N LEU A 75 -7.29 3.53 -1.09
CA LEU A 75 -6.13 3.25 -0.24
C LEU A 75 -6.53 2.54 1.05
N GLY A 76 -7.68 2.88 1.65
CA GLY A 76 -8.21 2.17 2.82
C GLY A 76 -8.54 0.71 2.55
N ILE A 77 -9.19 0.42 1.42
CA ILE A 77 -9.50 -0.96 0.99
C ILE A 77 -8.20 -1.72 0.74
N VAL A 78 -7.26 -1.12 0.01
CA VAL A 78 -5.94 -1.71 -0.26
C VAL A 78 -5.19 -2.00 1.03
N ALA A 79 -5.15 -1.07 1.98
CA ALA A 79 -4.49 -1.27 3.27
C ALA A 79 -5.11 -2.44 4.05
N ALA A 80 -6.44 -2.59 4.02
CA ALA A 80 -7.12 -3.70 4.66
C ALA A 80 -6.77 -5.06 4.01
N LEU A 81 -6.73 -5.13 2.67
CA LEU A 81 -6.33 -6.33 1.94
C LEU A 81 -4.87 -6.71 2.22
N VAL A 82 -3.97 -5.73 2.23
CA VAL A 82 -2.55 -5.94 2.55
C VAL A 82 -2.40 -6.38 4.01
N ALA A 83 -3.14 -5.78 4.95
CA ALA A 83 -3.14 -6.19 6.35
C ALA A 83 -3.64 -7.64 6.55
N LEU A 84 -4.63 -8.06 5.75
CA LEU A 84 -5.10 -9.45 5.76
C LEU A 84 -4.02 -10.43 5.27
N MET A 85 -3.30 -10.08 4.20
CA MET A 85 -2.13 -10.87 3.76
C MET A 85 -1.03 -10.90 4.81
N ALA A 86 -0.76 -9.75 5.46
CA ALA A 86 0.22 -9.67 6.52
C ALA A 86 -0.12 -10.63 7.66
N PHE A 87 -1.37 -10.62 8.11
CA PHE A 87 -1.86 -11.53 9.14
C PHE A 87 -1.69 -12.99 8.74
N ALA A 88 -2.12 -13.35 7.52
CA ALA A 88 -2.00 -14.72 7.01
C ALA A 88 -0.53 -15.19 6.96
N PHE A 89 0.39 -14.36 6.48
CA PHE A 89 1.82 -14.69 6.43
C PHE A 89 2.46 -14.82 7.82
N LEU A 90 2.04 -14.03 8.80
CA LEU A 90 2.56 -14.14 10.16
C LEU A 90 2.17 -15.45 10.85
N VAL A 91 1.01 -16.01 10.50
CA VAL A 91 0.50 -17.26 11.09
C VAL A 91 0.84 -18.53 10.28
N SER A 92 1.31 -18.39 9.04
CA SER A 92 1.59 -19.51 8.12
C SER A 92 2.95 -20.18 8.34
N GLY A 93 3.77 -19.68 9.27
CA GLY A 93 5.06 -20.27 9.65
C GLY A 93 6.28 -19.41 9.31
N THR A 94 7.47 -19.91 9.66
CA THR A 94 8.70 -19.11 9.71
C THR A 94 9.17 -18.60 8.34
N VAL A 95 8.93 -19.34 7.26
CA VAL A 95 9.45 -19.03 5.91
C VAL A 95 8.86 -17.74 5.34
N VAL A 96 7.56 -17.50 5.56
CA VAL A 96 6.85 -16.30 5.06
C VAL A 96 6.69 -15.21 6.11
N PHE A 97 7.16 -15.43 7.34
CA PHE A 97 7.07 -14.47 8.44
C PHE A 97 7.66 -13.10 8.09
N VAL A 98 8.82 -13.08 7.42
CA VAL A 98 9.47 -11.84 6.98
C VAL A 98 8.59 -11.07 5.99
N LEU A 99 7.90 -11.77 5.08
CA LEU A 99 6.94 -11.14 4.18
C LEU A 99 5.72 -10.60 4.94
N GLY A 100 5.28 -11.27 6.01
CA GLY A 100 4.25 -10.76 6.91
C GLY A 100 4.64 -9.44 7.56
N VAL A 101 5.87 -9.32 8.07
CA VAL A 101 6.39 -8.06 8.63
C VAL A 101 6.47 -6.96 7.58
N LEU A 102 6.95 -7.27 6.36
CA LEU A 102 6.94 -6.33 5.25
C LEU A 102 5.51 -5.86 4.92
N MET A 103 4.53 -6.76 4.88
CA MET A 103 3.15 -6.38 4.61
C MET A 103 2.51 -5.54 5.73
N ILE A 104 2.90 -5.73 7.00
CA ILE A 104 2.52 -4.79 8.07
C ILE A 104 3.04 -3.39 7.74
N HIS A 105 4.33 -3.29 7.39
CA HIS A 105 4.95 -2.01 7.08
C HIS A 105 4.30 -1.34 5.86
N THR A 106 4.02 -2.11 4.80
CA THR A 106 3.25 -1.65 3.64
C THR A 106 1.88 -1.12 4.04
N ALA A 107 1.11 -1.86 4.85
CA ALA A 107 -0.23 -1.43 5.27
C ALA A 107 -0.18 -0.10 6.03
N ILE A 108 0.82 0.07 6.92
CA ILE A 108 1.05 1.33 7.64
C ILE A 108 1.41 2.45 6.65
N ALA A 109 2.32 2.20 5.71
CA ALA A 109 2.72 3.18 4.70
C ALA A 109 1.52 3.65 3.85
N VAL A 110 0.69 2.72 3.37
CA VAL A 110 -0.54 3.00 2.62
C VAL A 110 -1.52 3.83 3.45
N CYS A 111 -1.71 3.48 4.73
CA CYS A 111 -2.54 4.27 5.66
C CYS A 111 -2.02 5.70 5.84
N VAL A 112 -0.70 5.89 5.97
CA VAL A 112 -0.09 7.22 6.08
C VAL A 112 -0.30 8.02 4.80
N ILE A 113 -0.11 7.41 3.62
CA ILE A 113 -0.41 8.04 2.33
C ILE A 113 -1.88 8.46 2.29
N GLY A 114 -2.82 7.58 2.66
CA GLY A 114 -4.26 7.88 2.69
C GLY A 114 -4.58 9.04 3.63
N ARG A 115 -3.95 9.10 4.81
CA ARG A 115 -4.09 10.23 5.74
C ARG A 115 -3.59 11.53 5.11
N GLU A 116 -2.47 11.51 4.40
CA GLU A 116 -1.91 12.69 3.73
C GLU A 116 -2.79 13.13 2.55
N VAL A 117 -3.35 12.18 1.80
CA VAL A 117 -4.39 12.46 0.79
C VAL A 117 -5.57 13.18 1.42
N LEU A 118 -5.93 12.95 2.69
CA LEU A 118 -7.04 13.60 3.40
C LEU A 118 -6.68 14.91 4.14
N ARG A 119 -5.41 15.33 4.20
CA ARG A 119 -5.02 16.58 4.88
C ARG A 119 -5.40 17.86 4.12
N PRO A 120 -6.09 18.83 4.74
CA PRO A 120 -6.50 20.07 4.07
C PRO A 120 -5.35 20.70 3.29
N VAL A 121 -5.60 21.07 2.03
CA VAL A 121 -4.62 21.80 1.22
C VAL A 121 -4.63 23.23 1.76
N PRO A 122 -3.49 23.81 2.20
CA PRO A 122 -3.45 25.19 2.63
C PRO A 122 -4.02 26.06 1.52
N ALA A 123 -5.00 26.92 1.85
CA ALA A 123 -5.48 27.91 0.90
C ALA A 123 -4.26 28.70 0.42
N ARG A 124 -3.94 28.61 -0.87
CA ARG A 124 -2.91 29.49 -1.45
C ARG A 124 -3.38 30.90 -1.17
N GLY A 125 -2.70 31.60 -0.26
CA GLY A 125 -2.99 32.98 0.07
C GLY A 125 -3.03 33.78 -1.22
N GLY A 126 -4.12 34.51 -1.43
CA GLY A 126 -4.20 35.50 -2.48
C GLY A 126 -3.08 36.51 -2.28
N HIS A 127 -2.15 36.54 -3.23
CA HIS A 127 -1.28 37.66 -3.49
C HIS A 127 -1.74 38.27 -4.81
#